data_AF-W7MC18-F1
#
_entry.id   AF-W7MC18-F1
#
_cell.length_a   1.000
_cell.length_b   1.000
_cell.length_c   1.000
_cell.angle_alpha   90.00
_cell.angle_beta   90.00
_cell.angle_gamma   90.00
#
_symmetry.space_group_name_H-M   'P 1'
#
loop_
_entity.id
_entity.type
_entity.pdbx_description
1 polymer ?
#
loop_
_entity_poly.entity_id
_entity_poly.type
_entity_poly.pdbx_seq_one_letter_code
_entity_poly.pdbx_strand_id
1 'polypeptide(L)'
;MAPSATSEPLLFAIGTHSKISHYVVTYARKNPGDFLSYLRRVWPEYRERLAENPGCLRFLGRSKVLENGETRKIHKTWIPLSELRRLQSRYLLLGENASFPRLDPLLPEDDTLGDWDFLPQLGSQTKPDIYFWVNTLSDIKFNSWYKVASSQRVKELYLLLYEIYQETVDGNEGEKKVANYLSYGQY
;
A
#
# COMPACT_ATOMS: atom_id res chain seq x y z
N MET A 1 -6.14 34.02 18.33
CA MET A 1 -5.20 33.02 17.76
C MET A 1 -5.45 32.97 16.27
N ALA A 2 -4.52 33.43 15.46
CA ALA A 2 -4.64 33.32 14.00
C ALA A 2 -4.37 31.86 13.60
N PRO A 3 -5.15 31.24 12.69
CA PRO A 3 -4.77 29.97 12.12
C PRO A 3 -3.55 30.25 11.24
N SER A 4 -2.41 29.66 11.59
CA SER A 4 -1.24 29.61 10.72
C SER A 4 -1.63 28.84 9.46
N ALA A 5 -1.98 29.59 8.42
CA ALA A 5 -2.22 29.08 7.07
C ALA A 5 -0.90 28.58 6.50
N THR A 6 -0.51 27.36 6.87
CA THR A 6 0.52 26.64 6.13
C THR A 6 -0.13 26.22 4.82
N SER A 7 0.03 27.06 3.78
CA SER A 7 -0.41 26.74 2.42
C SER A 7 0.03 25.33 2.09
N GLU A 8 -0.92 24.46 1.74
CA GLU A 8 -0.59 23.10 1.33
C GLU A 8 0.39 23.14 0.16
N PRO A 9 1.38 22.23 0.11
CA PRO A 9 2.37 22.26 -0.95
C PRO A 9 1.67 22.01 -2.29
N LEU A 10 1.97 22.81 -3.31
CA LEU A 10 1.44 22.60 -4.66
C LEU A 10 1.97 21.28 -5.24
N LEU A 11 1.09 20.48 -5.87
CA LEU A 11 1.47 19.16 -6.38
C LEU A 11 2.62 19.24 -7.39
N PHE A 12 2.57 20.24 -8.27
CA PHE A 12 3.55 20.47 -9.31
C PHE A 12 4.42 21.70 -9.05
N ALA A 13 5.63 21.69 -9.60
CA ALA A 13 6.51 22.86 -9.56
C ALA A 13 5.90 24.01 -10.37
N ILE A 14 5.99 25.23 -9.82
CA ILE A 14 5.48 26.46 -10.44
C ILE A 14 6.10 26.63 -11.84
N GLY A 15 5.27 26.97 -12.83
CA GLY A 15 5.70 27.19 -14.22
C GLY A 15 6.07 25.92 -14.99
N THR A 16 5.89 24.73 -14.41
CA THR A 16 6.05 23.46 -15.13
C THR A 16 4.69 22.84 -15.40
N HIS A 17 4.61 21.92 -16.38
CA HIS A 17 3.45 21.06 -16.62
C HIS A 17 3.67 19.59 -16.22
N SER A 18 4.93 19.15 -16.06
CA SER A 18 5.29 17.72 -15.99
C SER A 18 6.22 17.34 -14.83
N LYS A 19 6.39 18.22 -13.83
CA LYS A 19 7.32 17.99 -12.71
C LYS A 19 6.64 18.13 -11.35
N ILE A 20 6.66 17.04 -10.57
CA ILE A 20 6.22 17.05 -9.16
C ILE A 20 7.11 18.01 -8.35
N SER A 21 6.47 18.83 -7.52
CA SER A 21 7.14 19.83 -6.70
C SER A 21 8.07 19.20 -5.66
N HIS A 22 9.23 19.83 -5.44
CA HIS A 22 10.17 19.41 -4.39
C HIS A 22 9.54 19.49 -2.98
N TYR A 23 8.62 20.44 -2.77
CA TYR A 23 7.91 20.60 -1.49
C TYR A 23 7.03 19.40 -1.19
N VAL A 24 6.36 18.84 -2.20
CA VAL A 24 5.51 17.64 -2.06
C VAL A 24 6.35 16.42 -1.76
N VAL A 25 7.49 16.26 -2.44
CA VAL A 25 8.43 15.18 -2.18
C VAL A 25 8.93 15.23 -0.73
N THR A 26 9.23 16.43 -0.24
CA THR A 26 9.67 16.65 1.14
C THR A 26 8.54 16.37 2.13
N TYR A 27 7.33 16.82 1.82
CA TYR A 27 6.14 16.57 2.62
C TYR A 27 5.84 15.08 2.75
N ALA A 28 5.83 14.33 1.64
CA ALA A 28 5.60 12.88 1.63
C ALA A 28 6.60 12.12 2.50
N ARG A 29 7.87 12.56 2.53
CA ARG A 29 8.93 11.97 3.36
C ARG A 29 8.75 12.26 4.84
N LYS A 30 8.32 13.47 5.19
CA LYS A 30 8.14 13.91 6.57
C LYS A 30 6.82 13.41 7.19
N ASN A 31 5.78 13.29 6.36
CA ASN A 31 4.43 12.98 6.80
C ASN A 31 3.85 11.77 6.02
N PRO A 32 4.47 10.58 6.08
CA PRO A 32 3.99 9.41 5.34
C PRO A 32 2.58 8.96 5.76
N GLY A 33 2.15 9.26 6.99
CA GLY A 33 0.79 8.97 7.47
C GLY A 33 -0.30 9.87 6.89
N ASP A 34 0.06 11.10 6.48
CA ASP A 34 -0.90 12.10 5.99
C ASP A 34 -0.82 12.31 4.48
N PHE A 35 0.11 11.62 3.81
CA PHE A 35 0.37 11.86 2.39
C PHE A 35 -0.80 11.46 1.49
N LEU A 36 -1.50 10.36 1.80
CA LEU A 36 -2.69 9.96 1.06
C LEU A 36 -3.84 10.96 1.23
N SER A 37 -4.03 11.48 2.44
CA SER A 37 -5.03 12.52 2.72
C SER A 37 -4.72 13.83 1.98
N TYR A 38 -3.43 14.21 1.92
CA TYR A 38 -3.00 15.33 1.08
C TYR A 38 -3.31 15.08 -0.40
N LEU A 39 -2.94 13.91 -0.95
CA LEU A 39 -3.21 13.57 -2.35
C LEU A 39 -4.71 13.61 -2.64
N ARG A 40 -5.54 13.05 -1.76
CA ARG A 40 -7.01 13.08 -1.87
C ARG A 40 -7.55 14.50 -2.03
N ARG A 41 -7.06 15.46 -1.23
CA ARG A 41 -7.54 16.85 -1.27
C ARG A 41 -7.16 17.55 -2.58
N VAL A 42 -5.94 17.34 -3.07
CA VAL A 42 -5.45 18.03 -4.27
C VAL A 42 -5.80 17.29 -5.57
N TRP A 43 -6.18 16.01 -5.49
CA TRP A 43 -6.40 15.17 -6.68
C TRP A 43 -7.39 15.77 -7.70
N PRO A 44 -8.58 16.28 -7.30
CA PRO A 44 -9.56 16.79 -8.25
C PRO A 44 -9.02 17.94 -9.12
N GLU A 45 -8.15 18.78 -8.55
CA GLU A 45 -7.53 19.91 -9.26
C GLU A 45 -6.47 19.45 -10.28
N TYR A 46 -5.75 18.37 -9.99
CA TYR A 46 -4.58 17.95 -10.76
C TYR A 46 -4.78 16.69 -11.61
N ARG A 47 -5.95 16.04 -11.53
CA ARG A 47 -6.21 14.72 -12.17
C ARG A 47 -5.92 14.70 -13.67
N GLU A 48 -6.37 15.72 -14.42
CA GLU A 48 -6.24 15.77 -15.88
C GLU A 48 -4.78 15.92 -16.28
N ARG A 49 -4.09 16.82 -15.60
CA ARG A 49 -2.66 17.04 -15.77
C ARG A 49 -1.82 15.82 -15.39
N LEU A 50 -2.21 15.06 -14.37
CA LEU A 50 -1.55 13.80 -14.02
C LEU A 50 -1.79 12.71 -15.08
N ALA A 51 -2.99 12.64 -15.65
CA ALA A 51 -3.31 11.72 -16.74
C ALA A 51 -2.45 11.98 -17.99
N GLU A 52 -2.18 13.25 -18.31
CA GLU A 52 -1.26 13.65 -19.38
C GLU A 52 0.22 13.33 -19.07
N ASN A 53 0.56 13.07 -17.81
CA ASN A 53 1.93 12.86 -17.35
C ASN A 53 2.10 11.51 -16.60
N PRO A 54 2.11 10.36 -17.31
CA PRO A 54 2.25 9.04 -16.68
C PRO A 54 3.53 8.88 -15.83
N GLY A 55 4.60 9.62 -16.17
CA GLY A 55 5.82 9.66 -15.37
C GLY A 55 5.59 10.24 -13.97
N CYS A 56 4.72 11.25 -13.84
CA CYS A 56 4.32 11.83 -12.56
C CYS A 56 3.48 10.86 -11.74
N LEU A 57 2.51 10.17 -12.35
CA LEU A 57 1.74 9.11 -11.68
C LEU A 57 2.65 8.01 -11.12
N ARG A 58 3.58 7.50 -11.95
CA ARG A 58 4.56 6.48 -11.53
C ARG A 58 5.48 6.99 -10.41
N PHE A 59 5.85 8.26 -10.46
CA PHE A 59 6.66 8.88 -9.41
C PHE A 59 5.89 8.97 -8.09
N LEU A 60 4.65 9.47 -8.13
CA LEU A 60 3.76 9.55 -6.97
C LEU A 60 3.50 8.16 -6.37
N GLY A 61 3.23 7.15 -7.20
CA GLY A 61 3.08 5.77 -6.77
C GLY A 61 4.31 5.18 -6.06
N ARG A 62 5.52 5.73 -6.27
CA ARG A 62 6.75 5.32 -5.56
C ARG A 62 6.94 6.01 -4.22
N SER A 63 6.11 7.00 -3.89
CA SER A 63 6.12 7.66 -2.59
C SER A 63 5.73 6.69 -1.49
N LYS A 64 6.32 6.89 -0.31
CA LYS A 64 6.07 6.04 0.86
C LYS A 64 4.87 6.56 1.66
N VAL A 65 4.03 5.65 2.12
CA VAL A 65 2.88 5.89 2.99
C VAL A 65 2.95 4.98 4.21
N LEU A 66 2.32 5.38 5.31
CA LEU A 66 2.30 4.60 6.54
C LEU A 66 1.25 3.48 6.48
N GLU A 67 1.66 2.28 6.87
CA GLU A 67 0.90 1.05 6.90
C GLU A 67 1.34 0.27 8.15
N ASN A 68 0.49 0.23 9.19
CA ASN A 68 0.76 -0.43 10.48
C ASN A 68 2.14 -0.15 11.11
N GLY A 69 2.57 1.12 11.09
CA GLY A 69 3.85 1.53 11.68
C GLY A 69 5.06 1.33 10.76
N GLU A 70 4.89 0.67 9.62
CA GLU A 70 5.89 0.59 8.56
C GLU A 70 5.57 1.53 7.40
N THR A 71 6.59 1.91 6.64
CA THR A 71 6.39 2.73 5.43
C THR A 71 6.50 1.88 4.17
N ARG A 72 5.45 1.89 3.33
CA ARG A 72 5.42 1.16 2.04
C ARG A 72 5.17 2.10 0.88
N LYS A 73 5.63 1.72 -0.31
CA LYS A 73 5.37 2.52 -1.52
C LYS A 73 3.93 2.30 -1.95
N ILE A 74 3.22 3.36 -2.36
CA ILE A 74 1.80 3.29 -2.76
C ILE A 74 1.53 2.18 -3.81
N HIS A 75 2.39 2.05 -4.81
CA HIS A 75 2.25 0.99 -5.83
C HIS A 75 2.54 -0.44 -5.32
N LYS A 76 2.80 -0.62 -4.04
CA LYS A 76 3.00 -1.91 -3.37
C LYS A 76 2.03 -2.10 -2.19
N THR A 77 0.96 -1.32 -2.16
CA THR A 77 -0.09 -1.42 -1.14
C THR A 77 -1.38 -1.90 -1.77
N TRP A 78 -2.19 -2.58 -0.98
CA TRP A 78 -3.54 -2.99 -1.36
C TRP A 78 -4.55 -1.99 -0.82
N ILE A 79 -5.56 -1.68 -1.61
CA ILE A 79 -6.69 -0.89 -1.13
C ILE A 79 -7.49 -1.78 -0.17
N PRO A 80 -7.89 -1.32 1.03
CA PRO A 80 -8.59 -2.16 2.00
C PRO A 80 -10.03 -2.44 1.57
N LEU A 81 -10.26 -3.15 0.48
CA LEU A 81 -11.58 -3.57 0.00
C LEU A 81 -12.14 -4.72 0.85
N SER A 82 -13.45 -4.85 0.95
CA SER A 82 -14.15 -5.84 1.78
C SER A 82 -13.63 -7.27 1.53
N GLU A 83 -13.40 -7.64 0.28
CA GLU A 83 -12.85 -8.94 -0.09
C GLU A 83 -11.43 -9.13 0.47
N LEU A 84 -10.55 -8.15 0.33
CA LEU A 84 -9.17 -8.23 0.82
C LEU A 84 -9.11 -8.25 2.34
N ARG A 85 -9.94 -7.42 3.00
CA ARG A 85 -10.11 -7.43 4.47
C ARG A 85 -10.54 -8.83 4.94
N ARG A 86 -11.53 -9.42 4.28
CA ARG A 86 -12.04 -10.77 4.57
C ARG A 86 -11.00 -11.87 4.33
N LEU A 87 -10.19 -11.75 3.28
CA LEU A 87 -9.13 -12.72 2.99
C LEU A 87 -8.05 -12.70 4.07
N GLN A 88 -7.60 -11.51 4.49
CA GLN A 88 -6.63 -11.38 5.58
C GLN A 88 -7.18 -11.80 6.94
N SER A 89 -8.44 -11.48 7.24
CA SER A 89 -9.06 -11.84 8.53
C SER A 89 -9.20 -13.35 8.76
N ARG A 90 -9.04 -14.18 7.73
CA ARG A 90 -8.95 -15.65 7.88
C ARG A 90 -7.66 -16.08 8.58
N TYR A 91 -6.60 -15.31 8.43
CA TYR A 91 -5.27 -15.64 8.94
C TYR A 91 -4.87 -14.80 10.14
N LEU A 92 -5.36 -13.56 10.26
CA LEU A 92 -5.09 -12.68 11.40
C LEU A 92 -6.01 -13.00 12.58
N LEU A 93 -5.44 -13.05 13.78
CA LEU A 93 -6.19 -13.22 15.03
C LEU A 93 -6.77 -11.89 15.50
N LEU A 94 -7.73 -11.98 16.43
CA LEU A 94 -8.30 -10.81 17.10
C LEU A 94 -7.18 -9.97 17.75
N GLY A 95 -7.11 -8.69 17.40
CA GLY A 95 -6.08 -7.76 17.89
C GLY A 95 -4.81 -7.70 17.04
N GLU A 96 -4.65 -8.59 16.05
CA GLU A 96 -3.59 -8.46 15.04
C GLU A 96 -4.03 -7.49 13.93
N ASN A 97 -3.17 -6.54 13.60
CA ASN A 97 -3.49 -5.52 12.60
C ASN A 97 -3.09 -5.98 11.20
N ALA A 98 -4.03 -5.83 10.26
CA ALA A 98 -3.85 -6.02 8.83
C ALA A 98 -3.13 -4.82 8.21
N SER A 99 -2.06 -5.06 7.46
CA SER A 99 -1.28 -3.98 6.86
C SER A 99 -1.99 -3.47 5.61
N PHE A 100 -2.79 -2.41 5.82
CA PHE A 100 -3.40 -1.59 4.79
C PHE A 100 -3.01 -0.12 4.98
N PRO A 101 -2.92 0.65 3.88
CA PRO A 101 -2.69 2.08 3.97
C PRO A 101 -3.83 2.74 4.74
N ARG A 102 -3.48 3.69 5.62
CA ARG A 102 -4.48 4.46 6.36
C ARG A 102 -5.26 5.36 5.41
N LEU A 103 -6.56 5.13 5.33
CA LEU A 103 -7.50 5.98 4.58
C LEU A 103 -8.36 6.78 5.57
N ASP A 104 -8.43 8.10 5.36
CA ASP A 104 -9.29 9.00 6.13
C ASP A 104 -10.04 9.98 5.18
N PRO A 105 -11.34 9.73 4.91
CA PRO A 105 -12.21 8.75 5.56
C PRO A 105 -11.93 7.30 5.13
N LEU A 106 -12.38 6.35 5.94
CA LEU A 106 -12.39 4.92 5.61
C LEU A 106 -13.29 4.66 4.38
N LEU A 107 -13.00 3.56 3.67
CA LEU A 107 -13.86 3.12 2.57
C LEU A 107 -15.21 2.64 3.08
N PRO A 108 -16.30 2.92 2.33
CA PRO A 108 -17.61 2.34 2.61
C PRO A 108 -17.61 0.81 2.44
N GLU A 109 -18.62 0.15 3.01
CA GLU A 109 -18.76 -1.32 2.93
C GLU A 109 -19.14 -1.82 1.52
N ASP A 110 -19.65 -0.95 0.66
CA ASP A 110 -19.95 -1.27 -0.74
C ASP A 110 -18.72 -1.21 -1.65
N ASP A 111 -17.53 -0.98 -1.08
CA ASP A 111 -16.24 -0.90 -1.76
C ASP A 111 -16.14 0.21 -2.83
N THR A 112 -17.07 1.18 -2.81
CA THR A 112 -16.98 2.36 -3.67
C THR A 112 -15.77 3.20 -3.29
N LEU A 113 -14.84 3.41 -4.24
CA LEU A 113 -13.60 4.16 -3.98
C LEU A 113 -13.87 5.65 -3.70
N GLY A 114 -14.88 6.26 -4.35
CA GLY A 114 -15.21 7.68 -4.17
C GLY A 114 -13.98 8.57 -4.37
N ASP A 115 -13.66 9.39 -3.37
CA ASP A 115 -12.48 10.26 -3.35
C ASP A 115 -11.13 9.51 -3.46
N TRP A 116 -11.12 8.19 -3.31
CA TRP A 116 -9.93 7.33 -3.37
C TRP A 116 -9.74 6.64 -4.74
N ASP A 117 -10.52 7.01 -5.75
CA ASP A 117 -10.45 6.45 -7.12
C ASP A 117 -9.08 6.62 -7.82
N PHE A 118 -8.22 7.45 -7.24
CA PHE A 118 -6.85 7.68 -7.68
C PHE A 118 -5.85 6.61 -7.24
N LEU A 119 -6.13 5.86 -6.18
CA LEU A 119 -5.20 4.86 -5.65
C LEU A 119 -4.81 3.80 -6.70
N PRO A 120 -5.75 3.22 -7.48
CA PRO A 120 -5.38 2.32 -8.58
C PRO A 120 -4.50 2.99 -9.64
N GLN A 121 -4.70 4.28 -9.92
CA GLN A 121 -3.90 5.04 -10.89
C GLN A 121 -2.46 5.26 -10.41
N LEU A 122 -2.24 5.28 -9.09
CA LEU A 122 -0.92 5.28 -8.46
C LEU A 122 -0.33 3.87 -8.33
N GLY A 123 -1.04 2.84 -8.78
CA GLY A 123 -0.63 1.45 -8.81
C GLY A 123 -0.96 0.66 -7.55
N SER A 124 -1.77 1.18 -6.63
CA SER A 124 -2.28 0.38 -5.51
C SER A 124 -3.15 -0.76 -6.04
N GLN A 125 -3.00 -1.94 -5.44
CA GLN A 125 -3.66 -3.15 -5.90
C GLN A 125 -5.09 -3.24 -5.38
N THR A 126 -6.00 -3.79 -6.19
CA THR A 126 -7.40 -4.07 -5.82
C THR A 126 -7.69 -5.57 -5.69
N LYS A 127 -6.73 -6.42 -6.08
CA LYS A 127 -6.86 -7.88 -6.05
C LYS A 127 -5.70 -8.50 -5.27
N PRO A 128 -5.90 -9.67 -4.66
CA PRO A 128 -4.80 -10.38 -4.01
C PRO A 128 -3.85 -10.92 -5.08
N ASP A 129 -2.55 -10.78 -4.85
CA ASP A 129 -1.49 -11.42 -5.61
C ASP A 129 -0.55 -12.18 -4.66
N ILE A 130 0.53 -12.77 -5.17
CA ILE A 130 1.50 -13.45 -4.31
C ILE A 130 2.07 -12.53 -3.22
N TYR A 131 2.24 -11.23 -3.51
CA TYR A 131 2.79 -10.28 -2.55
C TYR A 131 1.79 -9.93 -1.45
N PHE A 132 0.49 -9.95 -1.73
CA PHE A 132 -0.57 -9.79 -0.73
C PHE A 132 -0.47 -10.86 0.35
N TRP A 133 -0.27 -12.12 -0.05
CA TRP A 133 -0.15 -13.24 0.87
C TRP A 133 1.18 -13.23 1.62
N VAL A 134 2.28 -12.84 0.97
CA VAL A 134 3.57 -12.59 1.65
C VAL A 134 3.43 -11.45 2.67
N ASN A 135 2.65 -10.40 2.36
CA ASN A 135 2.37 -9.32 3.31
C ASN A 135 1.60 -9.85 4.51
N THR A 136 0.60 -10.69 4.28
CA THR A 136 -0.19 -11.32 5.35
C THR A 136 0.68 -12.19 6.28
N LEU A 137 1.66 -12.93 5.75
CA LEU A 137 2.64 -13.63 6.59
C LEU A 137 3.49 -12.65 7.41
N SER A 138 3.89 -11.54 6.79
CA SER A 138 4.68 -10.50 7.45
C SER A 138 3.87 -9.88 8.59
N ASP A 139 2.57 -9.66 8.40
CA ASP A 139 1.66 -9.15 9.43
C ASP A 139 1.59 -10.11 10.62
N ILE A 140 1.43 -11.42 10.38
CA ILE A 140 1.45 -12.41 11.47
C ILE A 140 2.78 -12.34 12.23
N LYS A 141 3.91 -12.27 11.52
CA LYS A 141 5.24 -12.16 12.15
C LYS A 141 5.36 -10.88 12.98
N PHE A 142 4.90 -9.74 12.46
CA PHE A 142 5.01 -8.44 13.13
C PHE A 142 4.12 -8.36 14.37
N ASN A 143 2.92 -8.94 14.30
CA ASN A 143 2.00 -8.98 15.43
C ASN A 143 2.39 -10.04 16.49
N SER A 144 3.18 -11.06 16.14
CA SER A 144 3.62 -12.11 17.05
C SER A 144 5.00 -11.83 17.65
N TRP A 145 5.06 -10.86 18.58
CA TRP A 145 6.31 -10.37 19.18
C TRP A 145 7.26 -11.48 19.69
N TYR A 146 6.73 -12.62 20.16
CA TYR A 146 7.56 -13.71 20.70
C TYR A 146 7.07 -15.13 20.37
N LYS A 147 5.81 -15.32 19.99
CA LYS A 147 5.27 -16.66 19.66
C LYS A 147 4.06 -16.55 18.76
N VAL A 148 4.08 -17.27 17.65
CA VAL A 148 2.88 -17.44 16.81
C VAL A 148 1.90 -18.33 17.56
N ALA A 149 0.79 -17.76 18.02
CA ALA A 149 -0.21 -18.45 18.84
C ALA A 149 -0.90 -19.63 18.11
N SER A 150 -0.94 -19.60 16.77
CA SER A 150 -1.43 -20.70 15.94
C SER A 150 -0.46 -20.91 14.76
N SER A 151 0.37 -21.94 14.82
CA SER A 151 1.29 -22.31 13.74
C SER A 151 0.56 -22.89 12.52
N GLN A 152 -0.66 -23.41 12.72
CA GLN A 152 -1.47 -24.01 11.66
C GLN A 152 -1.84 -23.00 10.55
N ARG A 153 -2.30 -21.80 10.92
CA ARG A 153 -2.60 -20.72 9.94
C ARG A 153 -1.38 -20.29 9.13
N VAL A 154 -0.18 -20.32 9.75
CA VAL A 154 1.07 -19.99 9.07
C VAL A 154 1.41 -21.09 8.06
N LYS A 155 1.27 -22.36 8.46
CA LYS A 155 1.43 -23.51 7.56
C LYS A 155 0.45 -23.45 6.38
N GLU A 156 -0.82 -23.16 6.62
CA GLU A 156 -1.84 -23.02 5.57
C GLU A 156 -1.49 -21.89 4.59
N LEU A 157 -1.02 -20.75 5.10
CA LEU A 157 -0.61 -19.64 4.24
C LEU A 157 0.66 -19.94 3.44
N TYR A 158 1.59 -20.72 4.00
CA TYR A 158 2.75 -21.25 3.25
C TYR A 158 2.33 -22.20 2.13
N LEU A 159 1.39 -23.11 2.39
CA LEU A 159 0.86 -24.02 1.37
C LEU A 159 0.16 -23.25 0.25
N LEU A 160 -0.68 -22.26 0.59
CA LEU A 160 -1.32 -21.37 -0.39
C LEU A 160 -0.28 -20.64 -1.25
N LEU A 161 0.76 -20.08 -0.65
CA LEU A 161 1.84 -19.42 -1.38
C LEU A 161 2.58 -20.38 -2.31
N TYR A 162 2.78 -21.62 -1.88
CA TYR A 162 3.41 -22.65 -2.71
C TYR A 162 2.51 -23.05 -3.89
N GLU A 163 1.20 -23.19 -3.68
CA GLU A 163 0.23 -23.45 -4.76
C GLU A 163 0.20 -22.32 -5.79
N ILE A 164 0.04 -21.07 -5.33
CA ILE A 164 0.10 -19.87 -6.19
C ILE A 164 1.43 -19.82 -6.94
N TYR A 165 2.53 -20.15 -6.26
CA TYR A 165 3.84 -20.21 -6.88
C TYR A 165 3.87 -21.24 -8.02
N GLN A 166 3.44 -22.48 -7.78
CA GLN A 166 3.40 -23.52 -8.81
C GLN A 166 2.56 -23.10 -10.02
N GLU A 167 1.40 -22.46 -9.80
CA GLU A 167 0.56 -21.92 -10.87
C GLU A 167 1.26 -20.79 -11.65
N THR A 168 2.11 -20.00 -11.00
CA THR A 168 2.86 -18.90 -11.64
C THR A 168 4.20 -19.31 -12.25
N VAL A 169 4.76 -20.47 -11.91
CA VAL A 169 6.04 -21.00 -12.45
C VAL A 169 5.91 -21.48 -13.90
N ASP A 170 4.69 -21.71 -14.38
CA ASP A 170 4.39 -21.70 -15.83
C ASP A 170 4.68 -20.32 -16.48
N GLY A 171 5.11 -19.30 -15.71
CA GLY A 171 5.52 -17.95 -16.13
C GLY A 171 6.64 -17.30 -15.27
N ASN A 172 7.79 -17.96 -15.10
CA ASN A 172 9.19 -17.47 -14.93
C ASN A 172 9.63 -16.19 -14.12
N GLU A 173 8.79 -15.48 -13.34
CA GLU A 173 9.23 -14.29 -12.56
C GLU A 173 9.15 -14.48 -11.01
N GLY A 174 8.39 -15.48 -10.54
CA GLY A 174 8.10 -15.69 -9.11
C GLY A 174 9.28 -16.23 -8.29
N GLU A 175 10.15 -17.04 -8.90
CA GLU A 175 11.17 -17.87 -8.22
C GLU A 175 12.19 -17.05 -7.42
N LYS A 176 12.71 -15.99 -8.02
CA LYS A 176 13.76 -15.16 -7.39
C LYS A 176 13.29 -14.40 -6.17
N LYS A 177 11.98 -14.20 -5.98
CA LYS A 177 11.47 -13.35 -4.90
C LYS A 177 10.99 -14.16 -3.70
N VAL A 178 10.32 -15.29 -3.93
CA VAL A 178 9.96 -16.21 -2.83
C VAL A 178 11.22 -16.77 -2.17
N ALA A 179 12.20 -17.21 -2.96
CA ALA A 179 13.47 -17.73 -2.45
C ALA A 179 14.27 -16.69 -1.64
N ASN A 180 14.28 -15.43 -2.08
CA ASN A 180 14.93 -14.35 -1.33
C ASN A 180 14.23 -14.06 0.00
N TYR A 181 12.90 -14.07 0.06
CA TYR A 181 12.19 -13.85 1.33
C TYR A 181 12.41 -14.98 2.34
N LEU A 182 12.59 -16.22 1.87
CA LEU A 182 12.89 -17.38 2.73
C LEU A 182 14.33 -17.36 3.24
N SER A 183 15.29 -16.83 2.48
CA SER A 183 16.71 -16.80 2.86
C SER A 183 17.06 -15.70 3.88
N TYR A 184 16.31 -14.59 3.94
CA TYR A 184 16.52 -13.53 4.94
C TYR A 184 15.85 -13.79 6.30
N GLY A 185 15.22 -14.96 6.50
CA GLY A 185 14.55 -15.34 7.74
C GLY A 185 15.42 -16.10 8.76
N GLN A 186 16.71 -16.32 8.48
CA GLN A 186 17.64 -17.02 9.36
C GLN A 186 18.74 -16.07 9.87
N TYR A 187 18.42 -15.18 10.81
CA TYR A 187 19.37 -14.66 11.82
C TYR A 187 18.61 -14.20 13.05
#